data_AF-A0A496ZC56-F1
#
_entry.id   AF-A0A496ZC56-F1
#
_cell.length_a   1.000
_cell.length_b   1.000
_cell.length_c   1.000
_cell.angle_alpha   90.00
_cell.angle_beta   90.00
_cell.angle_gamma   90.00
#
_symmetry.space_group_name_H-M   'P 1'
#
loop_
_entity.id
_entity.type
_entity.pdbx_description
1 polymer ?
#
loop_
_entity_poly.entity_id
_entity_poly.type
_entity_poly.pdbx_seq_one_letter_code
_entity_poly.pdbx_strand_id
1 'polypeptide(L)' 'TYGALMSMYQETGDGRWYPPLLLRRKVKAGHLGRKTGQGWYSYHPDGTQK' A
#
# COMPACT_ATOMS: atom_id res chain seq x y z
N THR A 1 -3.23 -5.85 -0.10
CA THR A 1 -2.23 -4.92 0.52
C THR A 1 -0.86 -5.24 -0.04
N TYR A 2 0.15 -4.36 0.11
CA TYR A 2 1.51 -4.63 -0.41
C TYR A 2 2.09 -5.95 0.11
N GLY A 3 1.91 -6.25 1.41
CA GLY A 3 2.35 -7.52 2.01
C GLY A 3 1.68 -8.73 1.36
N ALA A 4 0.35 -8.73 1.27
CA ALA A 4 -0.39 -9.83 0.65
C ALA A 4 0.03 -10.09 -0.81
N LEU A 5 0.23 -9.02 -1.59
CA LEU A 5 0.70 -9.16 -2.98
C LEU A 5 2.10 -9.77 -3.04
N MET A 6 3.02 -9.35 -2.17
CA MET A 6 4.35 -9.95 -2.11
C MET A 6 4.33 -11.41 -1.64
N SER A 7 3.50 -11.76 -0.66
CA SER A 7 3.36 -13.16 -0.22
C SER A 7 2.86 -14.03 -1.36
N MET A 8 1.80 -13.62 -2.07
CA MET A 8 1.29 -14.36 -3.22
C MET A 8 2.32 -14.46 -4.35
N TYR A 9 3.08 -13.40 -4.62
CA TYR A 9 4.16 -13.43 -5.60
C TYR A 9 5.29 -14.38 -5.20
N GLN A 10 5.67 -14.43 -3.92
CA GLN A 10 6.70 -15.32 -3.40
C GLN A 10 6.28 -16.79 -3.44
N GLU A 11 5.00 -17.07 -3.19
CA GLU A 11 4.45 -18.43 -3.21
C GLU A 11 4.21 -18.95 -4.63
N THR A 12 3.69 -18.11 -5.53
CA THR A 12 3.26 -18.53 -6.87
C THR A 12 4.29 -18.26 -7.97
N GLY A 13 5.17 -17.28 -7.78
CA GLY A 13 6.07 -16.77 -8.83
C GLY A 13 5.37 -16.03 -9.97
N ASP A 14 4.04 -15.86 -9.94
CA ASP A 14 3.28 -15.23 -11.01
C ASP A 14 3.36 -13.70 -10.90
N GLY A 15 3.89 -13.07 -11.95
CA GLY A 15 4.04 -11.62 -12.08
C GLY A 15 2.74 -10.82 -11.94
N ARG A 16 1.56 -11.44 -12.09
CA ARG A 16 0.27 -10.81 -11.78
C ARG A 16 0.16 -10.36 -10.33
N TRP A 17 0.80 -11.08 -9.42
CA TRP A 17 0.81 -10.74 -7.99
C TRP A 17 1.90 -9.73 -7.63
N TYR A 18 2.79 -9.41 -8.56
CA TYR A 18 3.84 -8.44 -8.31
C TYR A 18 3.23 -7.06 -8.02
N PRO A 19 3.52 -6.44 -6.87
CA PRO A 19 2.89 -5.19 -6.51
C PRO A 19 3.30 -4.06 -7.47
N PRO A 20 2.33 -3.25 -7.95
CA PRO A 20 2.61 -2.15 -8.87
C PRO A 20 3.61 -1.13 -8.31
N LEU A 21 4.38 -0.50 -9.19
CA LEU A 21 5.40 0.47 -8.81
C LEU A 21 4.86 1.61 -7.92
N LEU A 22 3.66 2.11 -8.22
CA LEU A 22 3.02 3.17 -7.44
C LEU A 22 2.76 2.76 -5.99
N LEU A 23 2.25 1.53 -5.79
CA LEU A 23 2.01 0.99 -4.47
C LEU A 23 3.32 0.86 -3.68
N ARG A 24 4.37 0.35 -4.33
CA ARG A 24 5.71 0.20 -3.74
C ARG A 24 6.28 1.55 -3.29
N ARG A 25 6.18 2.57 -4.12
CA ARG A 25 6.63 3.94 -3.80
C ARG A 25 5.88 4.53 -2.61
N LYS A 26 4.55 4.38 -2.57
CA LYS A 26 3.72 4.86 -1.44
C LYS A 26 4.08 4.17 -0.13
N VAL A 27 4.26 2.85 -0.14
CA VAL A 27 4.66 2.11 1.06
C VAL A 27 6.07 2.52 1.51
N LYS A 28 7.03 2.66 0.59
CA LYS A 28 8.39 3.14 0.90
C LYS A 28 8.39 4.56 1.48
N ALA A 29 7.47 5.41 1.06
CA ALA A 29 7.28 6.76 1.59
C ALA A 29 6.50 6.80 2.93
N GLY A 30 6.10 5.65 3.49
CA GLY A 30 5.32 5.62 4.74
C GLY A 30 3.86 6.04 4.59
N HIS A 31 3.34 6.15 3.36
CA HIS A 31 1.95 6.50 3.09
C HIS A 31 1.04 5.26 3.25
N LEU A 32 0.83 4.83 4.49
CA LEU A 32 0.15 3.57 4.84
C LEU A 32 -1.37 3.71 5.01
N GLY A 33 -1.93 4.90 4.78
CA GLY A 33 -3.36 5.17 4.88
C GLY A 33 -3.74 5.97 6.12
N ARG A 34 -4.93 5.69 6.66
CA ARG A 34 -5.52 6.41 7.81
C ARG A 34 -4.60 6.49 9.01
N LYS A 35 -3.94 5.38 9.36
CA LYS A 35 -3.04 5.29 10.52
C LYS A 35 -1.81 6.21 10.45
N THR A 36 -1.44 6.68 9.27
CA THR A 36 -0.31 7.61 9.05
C THR A 36 -0.79 8.98 8.57
N GLY A 37 -2.11 9.25 8.56
CA GLY A 37 -2.69 10.48 8.02
C GLY A 37 -2.57 10.64 6.49
N GLN A 38 -1.91 9.70 5.81
CA GLN A 38 -1.58 9.79 4.38
C GLN A 38 -1.51 8.40 3.75
N GLY A 39 -2.17 8.22 2.60
CA GLY A 39 -2.15 6.99 1.81
C GLY A 39 -2.43 7.27 0.33
N TRP A 40 -3.50 6.67 -0.19
CA TRP A 40 -4.07 7.09 -1.47
C TRP A 40 -4.66 8.50 -1.39
N TYR A 41 -5.26 8.79 -0.25
CA TYR A 41 -5.79 10.10 0.11
C TYR A 41 -5.07 10.64 1.34
N SER A 42 -5.27 11.93 1.61
CA SER A 42 -4.92 12.52 2.89
C SER A 42 -6.07 12.30 3.86
N TYR A 43 -5.76 12.01 5.12
CA TYR A 43 -6.74 11.72 6.15
C TYR A 43 -6.62 12.72 7.29
N HIS A 44 -7.76 13.15 7.82
CA HIS A 44 -7.85 13.94 9.04
C HIS A 44 -7.50 13.07 10.28
N PRO A 45 -7.22 13.69 11.45
CA PRO A 45 -6.94 12.97 12.69
C PRO A 45 -8.07 12.03 13.13
N ASP A 46 -9.32 12.33 12.74
CA ASP A 46 -10.50 11.49 12.98
C ASP A 46 -10.64 10.32 11.98
N GLY A 47 -9.72 10.21 11.01
CA GLY A 47 -9.71 9.16 9.99
C GLY A 47 -10.60 9.42 8.78
N THR A 48 -11.29 10.56 8.72
CA THR A 48 -12.05 11.01 7.54
C THR A 48 -11.10 11.43 6.43
N GLN A 49 -11.55 11.31 5.17
CA GLN A 49 -10.76 11.75 4.03
C GLN A 49 -10.83 13.28 3.91
N LYS A 50 -9.67 13.90 3.65
CA LYS A 50 -9.57 15.32 3.30
C LYS A 50 -9.85 15.56 1.82
#